data_AF-S6VJX4-F1
#
_entry.id   AF-S6VJX4-F1
#
_cell.length_a   1.000
_cell.length_b   1.000
_cell.length_c   1.000
_cell.angle_alpha   90.00
_cell.angle_beta   90.00
_cell.angle_gamma   90.00
#
_symmetry.space_group_name_H-M   'P 1'
#
loop_
_entity.id
_entity.type
_entity.pdbx_description
1 polymer ?
#
loop_
_entity_poly.entity_id
_entity_poly.type
_entity_poly.pdbx_seq_one_letter_code
_entity_poly.pdbx_strand_id
1 'polypeptide(L)'
;IRYIDRFLMLYIRTADKLQRTSVWRETLEGGLDYLKAVILDDSLGLAAELESQMQLVVDRYECEWANALKDPEKLKRFRTFVNDGRSDPDVHFVKERAQRRPAKPEELALIPLFKEVV
;
A
#
# COMPACT_ATOMS: atom_id res chain seq x y z
N ILE A 1 -10.94 8.25 -15.66
CA ILE A 1 -10.48 9.53 -15.08
C ILE A 1 -9.14 9.82 -15.75
N ARG A 2 -8.98 10.88 -16.57
CA ARG A 2 -7.79 11.04 -17.45
C ARG A 2 -6.76 12.07 -16.95
N TYR A 3 -7.20 13.10 -16.23
CA TYR A 3 -6.30 14.18 -15.78
C TYR A 3 -5.28 13.74 -14.74
N ILE A 4 -5.68 12.86 -13.83
CA ILE A 4 -4.78 12.31 -12.80
C ILE A 4 -3.68 11.48 -13.48
N ASP A 5 -4.04 10.66 -14.46
CA ASP A 5 -3.10 9.80 -15.19
C ASP A 5 -2.05 10.63 -15.91
N ARG A 6 -2.49 11.63 -16.68
CA ARG A 6 -1.60 12.58 -17.37
C ARG A 6 -0.70 13.31 -16.38
N PHE A 7 -1.24 13.79 -15.25
CA PHE A 7 -0.48 14.48 -14.22
C PHE A 7 0.60 13.59 -13.62
N LEU A 8 0.25 12.37 -13.22
CA LEU A 8 1.18 11.42 -12.61
C LEU A 8 2.27 10.99 -13.60
N MET A 9 1.91 10.76 -14.86
CA MET A 9 2.89 10.39 -15.88
C MET A 9 3.83 11.55 -16.22
N LEU A 10 3.32 12.78 -16.33
CA LEU A 10 4.16 13.96 -16.52
C LEU A 10 5.10 14.18 -15.32
N TYR A 11 4.58 14.01 -14.11
CA TYR A 11 5.36 14.09 -12.87
C TYR A 11 6.48 13.04 -12.84
N ILE A 12 6.17 11.76 -13.07
CA ILE A 12 7.15 10.68 -13.10
C ILE A 12 8.24 10.91 -14.15
N ARG A 13 7.88 11.50 -15.30
CA ARG A 13 8.81 11.77 -16.39
C ARG A 13 9.77 12.93 -16.12
N THR A 14 9.31 13.97 -15.42
CA THR A 14 10.01 15.26 -15.35
C THR A 14 10.53 15.64 -13.97
N ALA A 15 10.04 14.99 -12.91
CA ALA A 15 10.51 15.24 -11.55
C ALA A 15 11.86 14.56 -11.29
N ASP A 16 12.66 15.16 -10.42
CA ASP A 16 13.91 14.58 -9.94
C ASP A 16 13.65 13.48 -8.89
N LYS A 17 14.66 12.67 -8.61
CA LYS A 17 14.59 11.58 -7.64
C LYS A 17 14.26 12.13 -6.25
N LEU A 18 13.28 11.49 -5.60
CA LEU A 18 12.79 11.87 -4.26
C LEU A 18 12.25 13.31 -4.17
N GLN A 19 12.01 13.97 -5.30
CA GLN A 19 11.36 15.27 -5.32
C GLN A 19 9.90 15.09 -4.92
N ARG A 20 9.32 16.08 -4.22
CA ARG A 20 7.89 16.12 -3.92
C ARG A 20 7.15 16.90 -5.01
N THR A 21 5.90 16.52 -5.29
CA THR A 21 5.04 17.20 -6.27
C THR A 21 4.93 18.70 -6.05
N SER A 22 4.91 19.17 -4.79
CA SER A 22 4.86 20.60 -4.46
C SER A 22 6.10 21.35 -4.94
N VAL A 23 7.28 20.78 -4.70
CA VAL A 23 8.58 21.37 -5.07
C VAL A 23 8.82 21.25 -6.58
N TRP A 24 8.46 20.11 -7.18
CA TRP A 24 8.50 19.93 -8.63
C TRP A 24 7.65 20.96 -9.38
N ARG A 25 6.45 21.26 -8.88
CA ARG A 25 5.59 22.30 -9.49
C ARG A 25 6.27 23.67 -9.50
N GLU A 26 7.05 24.00 -8.48
CA GLU A 26 7.79 25.27 -8.39
C GLU A 26 8.93 25.35 -9.40
N THR A 27 9.46 24.22 -9.87
CA THR A 27 10.51 24.21 -10.90
C THR A 27 9.97 24.40 -12.32
N LEU A 28 8.65 24.30 -12.53
CA LEU A 28 8.03 24.50 -13.84
C LEU A 28 7.86 26.00 -14.10
N GLU A 29 8.42 26.49 -15.20
CA GLU A 29 8.22 27.87 -15.64
C GLU A 29 6.73 28.09 -15.97
N GLY A 30 6.09 29.05 -15.28
CA GLY A 30 4.63 29.26 -15.34
C GLY A 30 3.81 28.43 -14.35
N GLY A 31 4.44 27.56 -13.55
CA GLY A 31 3.85 26.89 -12.39
C GLY A 31 2.55 26.13 -12.70
N LEU A 32 1.45 26.51 -12.02
CA LEU A 32 0.16 25.81 -12.16
C LEU A 32 -0.50 26.05 -13.52
N ASP A 33 -0.33 27.24 -14.11
CA ASP A 33 -0.98 27.57 -15.37
C ASP A 33 -0.34 26.81 -16.53
N TYR A 34 0.99 26.65 -16.50
CA TYR A 34 1.67 25.72 -17.41
C TYR A 34 1.15 24.29 -17.26
N LEU A 35 1.01 23.79 -16.03
CA LEU A 35 0.48 22.46 -15.76
C LEU A 35 -0.94 22.26 -16.30
N LYS A 36 -1.81 23.27 -16.15
CA LYS A 36 -3.16 23.23 -16.73
C LYS A 36 -3.12 23.19 -18.26
N ALA A 37 -2.30 24.03 -18.88
CA ALA A 37 -2.16 24.06 -20.33
C ALA A 37 -1.68 22.71 -20.90
N VAL A 38 -0.72 22.06 -20.23
CA VAL A 38 -0.22 20.75 -20.68
C VAL A 38 -1.23 19.63 -20.44
N ILE A 39 -1.88 19.60 -19.26
CA ILE A 39 -2.72 18.47 -18.85
C ILE A 39 -4.16 18.56 -19.39
N LEU A 40 -4.73 19.77 -19.41
CA LEU A 40 -6.10 20.03 -19.83
C LEU A 40 -6.17 20.38 -21.31
N ASP A 41 -5.34 21.33 -21.75
CA ASP A 41 -5.41 21.90 -23.11
C ASP A 41 -4.49 21.16 -24.11
N ASP A 42 -3.73 20.16 -23.65
CA ASP A 42 -2.80 19.36 -24.43
C ASP A 42 -1.83 20.21 -25.27
N SER A 43 -1.34 21.31 -24.68
CA SER A 43 -0.50 22.30 -25.38
C SER A 43 0.80 21.72 -25.98
N LEU A 44 1.22 20.53 -25.55
CA LEU A 44 2.40 19.81 -26.02
C LEU A 44 2.06 18.57 -26.88
N GLY A 45 0.78 18.22 -27.06
CA GLY A 45 0.35 17.02 -27.80
C GLY A 45 0.76 15.69 -27.14
N LEU A 46 0.95 15.68 -25.81
CA LEU A 46 1.45 14.52 -25.06
C LEU A 46 0.34 13.71 -24.41
N ALA A 47 -0.91 14.19 -24.39
CA ALA A 47 -1.99 13.57 -23.62
C ALA A 47 -2.19 12.08 -23.94
N ALA A 48 -2.24 11.73 -25.24
CA ALA A 48 -2.43 10.34 -25.66
C ALA A 48 -1.26 9.43 -25.26
N GLU A 49 -0.03 9.95 -25.34
CA GLU A 49 1.16 9.23 -24.95
C GLU A 49 1.17 8.96 -23.43
N LEU A 50 0.89 9.98 -22.63
CA LEU A 50 0.84 9.86 -21.17
C LEU A 50 -0.26 8.88 -20.74
N GLU A 51 -1.43 8.91 -21.38
CA GLU A 51 -2.51 7.95 -21.12
C GLU A 51 -2.08 6.51 -21.44
N SER A 52 -1.40 6.29 -22.57
CA SER A 52 -0.90 4.97 -22.95
C SER A 52 0.13 4.42 -21.96
N GLN A 53 0.96 5.30 -21.39
CA GLN A 53 1.95 4.92 -20.38
C GLN A 53 1.31 4.55 -19.06
N MET A 54 0.28 5.30 -18.62
CA MET A 54 -0.47 4.90 -17.45
C MET A 54 -1.15 3.55 -17.66
N GLN A 55 -1.74 3.33 -18.84
CA GLN A 55 -2.36 2.04 -19.15
C GLN A 55 -1.34 0.90 -19.06
N LEU A 56 -0.11 1.10 -19.53
CA LEU A 56 0.95 0.10 -19.38
C LEU A 56 1.28 -0.23 -17.91
N VAL A 57 1.27 0.78 -17.02
CA VAL A 57 1.47 0.58 -15.58
C VAL A 57 0.32 -0.22 -14.98
N VAL A 58 -0.92 0.10 -15.37
CA VAL A 58 -2.12 -0.63 -14.94
C VAL A 58 -2.09 -2.08 -15.43
N ASP A 59 -1.77 -2.30 -16.70
CA ASP A 59 -1.74 -3.63 -17.31
C ASP A 59 -0.67 -4.54 -16.68
N ARG A 60 0.44 -3.95 -16.22
CA ARG A 60 1.55 -4.66 -15.58
C ARG A 60 1.42 -4.73 -14.06
N TYR A 61 0.43 -4.06 -13.46
CA TYR A 61 0.27 -4.08 -12.02
C TYR A 61 -0.08 -5.49 -11.55
N GLU A 62 0.74 -6.03 -10.65
CA GLU A 62 0.48 -7.29 -9.96
C GLU A 62 0.38 -7.05 -8.45
N CYS A 63 -0.68 -7.58 -7.84
CA CYS A 63 -0.82 -7.55 -6.39
C CYS A 63 -0.13 -8.80 -5.80
N GLU A 64 1.07 -8.61 -5.25
CA GLU A 64 1.86 -9.68 -4.64
C GLU A 64 1.11 -10.46 -3.55
N TRP A 65 0.26 -9.79 -2.76
CA TRP A 65 -0.55 -10.45 -1.75
C TRP A 65 -1.66 -11.31 -2.35
N ALA A 66 -2.36 -10.80 -3.38
CA ALA A 66 -3.36 -11.60 -4.07
C ALA A 66 -2.72 -12.80 -4.77
N ASN A 67 -1.52 -12.64 -5.32
CA ASN A 67 -0.71 -13.74 -5.87
C ASN A 67 -0.34 -14.76 -4.78
N ALA A 68 0.15 -14.30 -3.62
CA ALA A 68 0.49 -15.16 -2.49
C ALA A 68 -0.71 -15.96 -1.96
N LEU A 69 -1.91 -15.37 -1.92
CA LEU A 69 -3.13 -16.04 -1.48
C LEU A 69 -3.62 -17.12 -2.47
N LYS A 70 -3.28 -17.01 -3.76
CA LYS A 70 -3.64 -17.98 -4.80
C LYS A 70 -2.70 -19.19 -4.86
N ASP A 71 -1.55 -19.12 -4.20
CA ASP A 71 -0.51 -20.14 -4.24
C ASP A 71 -0.44 -20.93 -2.91
N PRO A 72 -0.93 -22.18 -2.89
CA PRO A 72 -0.90 -23.02 -1.69
C PRO A 72 0.51 -23.27 -1.13
N GLU A 73 1.55 -23.24 -1.96
CA GLU A 73 2.93 -23.43 -1.50
C GLU A 73 3.46 -22.16 -0.82
N LYS A 74 3.16 -20.96 -1.38
CA LYS A 74 3.48 -19.69 -0.70
C LYS A 74 2.76 -19.59 0.65
N LEU A 75 1.51 -20.04 0.73
CA LEU A 75 0.73 -20.04 1.98
C LEU A 75 1.37 -20.88 3.10
N LYS A 76 2.06 -21.97 2.77
CA LYS A 76 2.76 -22.80 3.79
C LYS A 76 3.84 -22.01 4.53
N ARG A 77 4.41 -20.97 3.92
CA ARG A 77 5.44 -20.11 4.53
C ARG A 77 4.89 -19.21 5.65
N PHE A 78 3.57 -19.03 5.73
CA PHE A 78 2.91 -18.17 6.72
C PHE A 78 2.37 -18.95 7.93
N ARG A 79 2.93 -20.14 8.22
CA ARG A 79 2.61 -20.93 9.42
C ARG A 79 3.56 -20.59 10.55
N THR A 80 3.07 -20.64 11.78
CA THR A 80 3.87 -20.43 13.00
C THR A 80 5.02 -21.44 13.09
N PHE A 81 4.73 -22.72 12.88
CA PHE A 81 5.74 -23.79 12.93
C PHE A 81 5.68 -24.64 11.65
N VAL A 82 6.83 -25.14 11.23
CA VAL A 82 6.96 -26.02 10.05
C VAL A 82 6.62 -27.47 10.41
N ASN A 83 6.94 -27.87 11.64
CA ASN A 83 6.85 -29.23 12.16
C ASN A 83 5.66 -29.46 13.11
N ASP A 84 4.95 -28.41 13.52
CA ASP A 84 3.82 -28.48 14.45
C ASP A 84 2.64 -27.66 13.90
N GLY A 85 1.43 -28.23 14.00
CA GLY A 85 0.19 -27.57 13.57
C GLY A 85 -0.46 -26.72 14.66
N ARG A 86 0.05 -26.77 15.90
CA ARG A 86 -0.48 -25.99 17.01
C ARG A 86 -0.22 -24.50 16.83
N SER A 87 -1.11 -23.69 17.38
CA SER A 87 -0.86 -22.26 17.54
C SER A 87 0.31 -22.04 18.51
N ASP A 88 0.99 -20.91 18.36
CA ASP A 88 2.05 -20.50 19.29
C ASP A 88 1.47 -20.36 20.71
N PRO A 89 1.92 -21.15 21.70
CA PRO A 89 1.44 -21.03 23.07
C PRO A 89 1.82 -19.71 23.73
N ASP A 90 2.88 -19.03 23.26
CA ASP A 90 3.38 -17.78 23.84
C ASP A 90 2.64 -16.55 23.28
N VAL A 91 1.90 -16.71 22.18
CA VAL A 91 1.17 -15.60 21.53
C VAL A 91 -0.28 -15.55 22.00
N HIS A 92 -0.52 -14.69 22.99
CA HIS A 92 -1.87 -14.38 23.46
C HIS A 92 -2.44 -13.17 22.73
N PHE A 93 -3.75 -13.18 22.46
CA PHE A 93 -4.43 -12.08 21.78
C PHE A 93 -5.52 -11.48 22.66
N VAL A 94 -5.61 -10.15 22.67
CA VAL A 94 -6.67 -9.39 23.32
C VAL A 94 -7.44 -8.57 22.29
N LYS A 95 -8.67 -8.18 22.63
CA LYS A 95 -9.47 -7.28 21.79
C LYS A 95 -9.30 -5.84 22.28
N GLU A 96 -8.89 -4.96 21.39
CA GLU A 96 -8.87 -3.52 21.62
C GLU A 96 -9.67 -2.85 20.51
N ARG A 97 -10.68 -2.03 20.87
CA ARG A 97 -11.55 -1.34 19.90
C ARG A 97 -12.14 -2.29 18.84
N ALA A 98 -12.62 -3.46 19.28
CA ALA A 98 -13.13 -4.55 18.45
C ALA A 98 -12.11 -5.21 17.49
N GLN A 99 -10.83 -4.83 17.51
CA GLN A 99 -9.78 -5.45 16.71
C GLN A 99 -8.92 -6.41 17.56
N ARG A 100 -8.50 -7.52 16.96
CA ARG A 100 -7.60 -8.49 17.59
C ARG A 100 -6.17 -7.98 17.52
N ARG A 101 -5.46 -7.92 18.65
CA ARG A 101 -4.03 -7.63 18.70
C ARG A 101 -3.28 -8.56 19.66
N PRO A 102 -1.96 -8.73 19.53
CA PRO A 102 -1.15 -9.41 20.55
C PRO A 102 -1.28 -8.73 21.92
N ALA A 103 -1.29 -9.53 22.97
CA ALA A 103 -1.25 -9.06 24.36
C ALA A 103 0.11 -8.42 24.66
N LYS A 104 0.09 -7.31 25.40
CA LYS A 104 1.30 -6.72 25.98
C LYS A 104 1.76 -7.55 27.18
N PRO A 105 3.04 -7.47 27.58
CA PRO A 105 3.55 -8.23 28.74
C PRO A 105 2.73 -8.03 30.03
N GLU A 106 2.28 -6.80 30.29
CA GLU A 106 1.45 -6.44 31.44
C GLU A 106 0.07 -7.13 31.46
N GLU A 107 -0.44 -7.51 30.28
CA GLU A 107 -1.77 -8.11 30.11
C GLU A 107 -1.73 -9.65 30.23
N LEU A 108 -0.54 -10.26 30.23
CA LEU A 108 -0.35 -11.71 30.39
C LEU A 108 -0.55 -12.18 31.84
N ALA A 109 -0.44 -11.27 32.82
CA ALA A 109 -0.44 -11.58 34.25
C ALA A 109 -1.83 -11.78 34.88
N LEU A 110 -2.92 -11.76 34.09
CA LEU A 110 -4.29 -11.87 34.60
C LEU A 110 -4.86 -13.29 34.47
N ILE A 111 -4.11 -14.31 34.90
CA ILE A 111 -4.70 -15.64 35.19
C ILE A 111 -5.51 -15.48 36.48
N PRO A 112 -6.86 -15.57 36.48
CA PRO A 112 -7.61 -15.56 37.72
C PRO A 112 -7.34 -16.87 38.47
N LEU A 113 -6.72 -16.75 39.65
CA LEU A 113 -6.28 -17.87 40.50
C LEU A 113 -7.42 -18.60 41.24
N PHE A 114 -8.69 -18.37 40.89
CA PHE A 114 -9.83 -18.95 41.60
C PHE A 114 -10.86 -19.52 40.62
N LYS A 115 -10.93 -20.86 40.55
CA LYS A 115 -12.20 -21.55 40.27
C LYS A 115 -12.98 -21.56 41.58
N GLU A 116 -14.06 -20.80 41.67
CA GLU A 116 -15.10 -21.14 42.65
C GLU A 116 -15.67 -22.50 42.26
N VAL A 117 -15.39 -23.49 43.10
CA VAL A 117 -16.09 -24.77 43.10
C VAL A 117 -17.39 -24.53 43.85
N VAL A 118 -18.52 -24.62 43.14
CA VAL A 118 -19.86 -24.78 43.75
C VAL A 118 -20.11 -26.26 43.99
#